data_AF-A0A3D9IR50-F1
#
_entry.id   AF-A0A3D9IR50-F1
#
_cell.length_a   1.000
_cell.length_b   1.000
_cell.length_c   1.000
_cell.angle_alpha   90.00
_cell.angle_beta   90.00
_cell.angle_gamma   90.00
#
_symmetry.space_group_name_H-M   'P 1'
#
loop_
_entity.id
_entity.type
_entity.pdbx_description
1 polymer ?
#
loop_
_entity_poly.entity_id
_entity_poly.type
_entity_poly.pdbx_seq_one_letter_code
_entity_poly.pdbx_strand_id
1 'polypeptide(L)'
;MNRQSAAVGIGVVAVGLIILLGKLGVFAFIGSVFWPLFVLIPGVLLHVLYFGRIVPSIALIPAGILTVVSIAFMIGNWFGWWRMKYLWPMFPLAIAVGLYEYYIFGYDRSKQLWLASIGLAGLSLLFFVMSLLWTWGIYLIALALIGVGAWLVVRRPKMW
;
A
#
# COMPACT_ATOMS: atom_id res chain seq x y z
N MET A 1 8.87 -50.12 -19.82
CA MET A 1 8.62 -48.70 -20.18
C MET A 1 9.94 -47.95 -20.11
N ASN A 2 10.47 -47.47 -21.24
CA ASN A 2 11.75 -46.79 -21.28
C ASN A 2 11.65 -45.45 -20.52
N ARG A 3 12.48 -45.22 -19.49
CA ARG A 3 12.40 -44.02 -18.63
C ARG A 3 12.50 -42.71 -19.43
N GLN A 4 13.22 -42.74 -20.55
CA GLN A 4 13.35 -41.61 -21.48
C GLN A 4 12.03 -41.27 -22.18
N SER A 5 11.25 -42.28 -22.59
CA SER A 5 9.94 -42.07 -23.23
C SER A 5 8.91 -41.52 -22.24
N ALA A 6 8.97 -41.95 -20.98
CA ALA A 6 8.13 -41.40 -19.91
C ALA A 6 8.47 -39.92 -19.60
N ALA A 7 9.76 -39.57 -19.54
CA ALA A 7 10.20 -38.19 -19.30
C ALA A 7 9.78 -37.22 -20.42
N VAL A 8 9.89 -37.64 -21.68
CA VAL A 8 9.44 -36.85 -22.84
C VAL A 8 7.92 -36.68 -22.83
N GLY A 9 7.17 -37.74 -22.53
CA GLY A 9 5.71 -37.69 -22.40
C GLY A 9 5.26 -36.71 -21.31
N ILE A 10 5.90 -36.74 -20.13
CA ILE A 10 5.64 -35.80 -19.03
C ILE A 10 5.92 -34.36 -19.47
N GLY A 11 7.00 -34.11 -20.19
CA GLY A 11 7.35 -32.78 -20.71
C GLY A 11 6.28 -32.22 -21.65
N VAL A 12 5.81 -33.03 -22.60
CA VAL A 12 4.76 -32.62 -23.55
C VAL A 12 3.44 -32.33 -22.82
N VAL A 13 3.06 -33.15 -21.85
CA VAL A 13 1.87 -32.92 -21.02
C VAL A 13 1.98 -31.62 -20.23
N ALA A 14 3.15 -31.34 -19.63
CA ALA A 14 3.38 -30.10 -18.89
C ALA A 14 3.27 -28.86 -19.78
N VAL A 15 3.86 -28.89 -20.98
CA VAL A 15 3.75 -27.79 -21.95
C VAL A 15 2.30 -27.57 -22.38
N GLY A 16 1.57 -28.64 -22.69
CA GLY A 16 0.14 -28.56 -23.03
C GLY A 16 -0.69 -27.97 -21.90
N LEU A 17 -0.42 -28.36 -20.65
CA LEU A 17 -1.09 -27.82 -19.46
C LEU A 17 -0.80 -26.32 -19.29
N ILE A 18 0.45 -25.88 -19.45
CA ILE A 18 0.84 -24.47 -19.35
C ILE A 18 0.11 -23.63 -20.40
N ILE A 19 0.04 -24.09 -21.66
CA ILE A 19 -0.67 -23.39 -22.73
C ILE A 19 -2.17 -23.29 -22.41
N LEU A 20 -2.77 -24.38 -21.93
CA LEU A 20 -4.19 -24.41 -21.54
C LEU A 20 -4.46 -23.44 -20.39
N LEU A 21 -3.63 -23.44 -19.34
CA LEU A 21 -3.73 -22.51 -18.20
C LEU A 21 -3.60 -21.05 -18.65
N GLY A 22 -2.73 -20.77 -19.63
CA GLY A 22 -2.60 -19.45 -20.23
C GLY A 22 -3.86 -19.03 -20.99
N LYS A 23 -4.45 -19.92 -21.80
CA LYS A 23 -5.72 -19.69 -22.51
C LYS A 23 -6.90 -19.47 -21.56
N LEU A 24 -6.92 -20.17 -20.42
CA LEU A 24 -7.90 -20.00 -19.34
C LEU A 24 -7.70 -18.70 -18.55
N GLY A 25 -6.66 -17.92 -18.84
CA GLY A 25 -6.40 -16.63 -18.19
C GLY A 25 -5.79 -16.75 -16.79
N VAL A 26 -5.32 -17.92 -16.37
CA VAL A 26 -4.73 -18.13 -15.04
C VAL A 26 -3.52 -17.22 -14.83
N PHE A 27 -2.64 -17.11 -15.83
CA PHE A 27 -1.49 -16.20 -15.77
C PHE A 27 -1.91 -14.72 -15.75
N ALA A 28 -2.98 -14.36 -16.45
CA ALA A 28 -3.50 -13.00 -16.44
C ALA A 28 -4.12 -12.64 -15.07
N PHE A 29 -4.82 -13.57 -14.45
CA PHE A 29 -5.37 -13.41 -13.10
C PHE A 29 -4.27 -13.32 -12.04
N ILE A 30 -3.28 -14.21 -12.08
CA ILE A 30 -2.14 -14.15 -11.15
C ILE A 30 -1.37 -12.83 -11.34
N GLY A 31 -1.10 -12.45 -12.58
CA GLY A 31 -0.45 -11.18 -12.91
C GLY A 31 -1.24 -9.99 -12.37
N SER A 32 -2.56 -9.95 -12.57
CA SER A 32 -3.39 -8.84 -12.11
C SER A 32 -3.54 -8.78 -10.59
N VAL A 33 -3.51 -9.91 -9.87
CA VAL A 33 -3.63 -9.92 -8.40
C VAL A 33 -2.30 -9.63 -7.71
N PHE A 34 -1.20 -10.15 -8.25
CA PHE A 34 0.09 -10.16 -7.59
C PHE A 34 1.10 -9.15 -8.16
N TRP A 35 0.74 -8.35 -9.16
CA TRP A 35 1.68 -7.35 -9.71
C TRP A 35 2.30 -6.40 -8.66
N PRO A 36 1.62 -6.00 -7.56
CA PRO A 36 2.26 -5.14 -6.55
C PRO A 36 3.45 -5.83 -5.86
N LEU A 37 3.51 -7.16 -5.86
CA LEU A 37 4.65 -7.90 -5.34
C LEU A 37 5.92 -7.63 -6.15
N PHE A 38 5.83 -7.34 -7.45
CA PHE A 38 7.01 -6.94 -8.23
C PHE A 38 7.61 -5.61 -7.77
N VAL A 39 6.82 -4.77 -7.08
CA VAL A 39 7.31 -3.53 -6.45
C VAL A 39 7.79 -3.81 -5.02
N LEU A 40 7.07 -4.65 -4.27
CA LEU A 40 7.43 -5.03 -2.90
C LEU A 40 8.76 -5.80 -2.84
N ILE A 41 8.97 -6.76 -3.74
CA ILE A 41 10.14 -7.65 -3.74
C ILE A 41 11.44 -6.85 -3.81
N PRO A 42 11.66 -5.92 -4.76
CA PRO A 42 12.84 -5.05 -4.76
C PRO A 42 12.97 -4.21 -3.49
N GLY A 43 11.86 -3.67 -2.96
CA GLY A 43 11.87 -2.90 -1.72
C GLY A 43 12.35 -3.70 -0.51
N VAL A 44 11.82 -4.92 -0.33
CA VAL A 44 12.24 -5.84 0.74
C VAL A 44 13.65 -6.35 0.50
N LEU A 45 14.01 -6.66 -0.75
CA LEU A 45 15.36 -7.09 -1.10
C LEU A 45 16.39 -6.02 -0.73
N LEU A 46 16.13 -4.74 -1.01
CA LEU A 46 17.03 -3.65 -0.63
C LEU A 46 17.21 -3.57 0.90
N HIS A 47 16.16 -3.78 1.69
CA HIS A 47 16.28 -3.90 3.15
C HIS A 47 17.18 -5.06 3.54
N VAL A 48 16.94 -6.26 2.99
CA VAL A 48 17.74 -7.46 3.28
C VAL A 48 19.21 -7.25 2.91
N LEU A 49 19.48 -6.67 1.74
CA LEU A 49 20.83 -6.38 1.29
C LEU A 49 21.51 -5.34 2.19
N TYR A 50 20.78 -4.34 2.67
CA TYR A 50 21.32 -3.33 3.57
C TYR A 50 21.68 -3.93 4.94
N PHE A 51 20.77 -4.70 5.55
CA PHE A 51 21.04 -5.37 6.82
C PHE A 51 22.11 -6.47 6.70
N GLY A 52 22.22 -7.08 5.52
CA GLY A 52 23.33 -7.95 5.13
C GLY A 52 24.66 -7.22 4.87
N ARG A 53 24.70 -5.89 5.01
CA ARG A 53 25.88 -5.02 4.78
C ARG A 53 26.43 -5.08 3.35
N ILE A 54 25.58 -5.42 2.38
CA ILE A 54 25.94 -5.52 0.96
C ILE A 54 25.79 -4.16 0.26
N VAL A 55 24.78 -3.37 0.63
CA VAL A 55 24.50 -2.05 0.04
C VAL A 55 24.63 -0.92 1.07
N PRO A 56 24.96 0.31 0.62
CA PRO A 56 25.08 1.47 1.51
C PRO A 56 23.74 1.87 2.12
N SER A 57 23.78 2.59 3.24
CA SER A 57 22.60 3.08 3.95
C SER A 57 21.65 3.94 3.11
N ILE A 58 22.16 4.67 2.12
CA ILE A 58 21.31 5.46 1.21
C ILE A 58 20.28 4.61 0.45
N ALA A 59 20.53 3.30 0.29
CA ALA A 59 19.59 2.36 -0.30
C ALA A 59 18.32 2.15 0.53
N LEU A 60 18.32 2.51 1.82
CA LEU A 60 17.12 2.47 2.67
C LEU A 60 16.03 3.42 2.19
N ILE A 61 16.39 4.56 1.58
CA ILE A 61 15.41 5.52 1.06
C ILE A 61 14.51 4.88 -0.01
N PRO A 62 15.06 4.34 -1.13
CA PRO A 62 14.24 3.64 -2.10
C PRO A 62 13.63 2.35 -1.54
N ALA A 63 14.26 1.67 -0.57
CA ALA A 63 13.70 0.49 0.07
C ALA A 63 12.38 0.81 0.81
N GLY A 64 12.37 1.82 1.67
CA GLY A 64 11.19 2.30 2.39
C GLY A 64 10.11 2.83 1.45
N ILE A 65 10.49 3.57 0.41
CA ILE A 65 9.54 4.07 -0.59
C ILE A 65 8.83 2.90 -1.30
N LEU A 66 9.59 1.94 -1.83
CA LEU A 66 9.04 0.81 -2.58
C LEU A 66 8.14 -0.06 -1.71
N THR A 67 8.50 -0.31 -0.46
CA THR A 67 7.68 -1.09 0.46
C THR A 67 6.34 -0.40 0.75
N VAL A 68 6.34 0.88 1.14
CA VAL A 68 5.09 1.60 1.45
C VAL A 68 4.22 1.79 0.20
N VAL A 69 4.82 2.13 -0.95
CA VAL A 69 4.09 2.25 -2.22
C VAL A 69 3.46 0.92 -2.63
N SER A 70 4.18 -0.19 -2.48
CA SER A 70 3.63 -1.50 -2.81
C SER A 70 2.43 -1.87 -1.94
N ILE A 71 2.41 -1.48 -0.67
CA ILE A 71 1.25 -1.66 0.21
C ILE A 71 0.06 -0.84 -0.31
N ALA A 72 0.28 0.41 -0.70
CA ALA A 72 -0.77 1.24 -1.30
C ALA A 72 -1.33 0.62 -2.59
N PHE A 73 -0.47 0.04 -3.43
CA PHE A 73 -0.86 -0.70 -4.64
C PHE A 73 -1.60 -2.00 -4.34
N MET A 74 -1.19 -2.77 -3.33
CA MET A 74 -1.90 -3.98 -2.88
C MET A 74 -3.31 -3.63 -2.41
N ILE A 75 -3.45 -2.55 -1.63
CA ILE A 75 -4.76 -2.07 -1.22
C ILE A 75 -5.55 -1.68 -2.48
N GLY A 76 -5.02 -0.83 -3.35
CA GLY A 76 -5.69 -0.45 -4.60
C GLY A 76 -6.12 -1.65 -5.46
N ASN A 77 -5.36 -2.74 -5.44
CA ASN A 77 -5.63 -3.93 -6.23
C ASN A 77 -6.73 -4.83 -5.65
N TRP A 78 -6.69 -5.13 -4.34
CA TRP A 78 -7.68 -5.99 -3.69
C TRP A 78 -9.01 -5.30 -3.41
N PHE A 79 -8.92 -4.01 -3.13
CA PHE A 79 -10.03 -3.19 -2.71
C PHE A 79 -10.52 -2.31 -3.89
N GLY A 80 -9.77 -2.26 -5.00
CA GLY A 80 -10.17 -1.53 -6.19
C GLY A 80 -9.65 -0.09 -6.19
N TRP A 81 -9.22 0.31 -7.37
CA TRP A 81 -8.44 1.52 -7.64
C TRP A 81 -9.15 2.84 -7.29
N TRP A 82 -10.47 2.83 -7.21
CA TRP A 82 -11.26 3.99 -6.79
C TRP A 82 -10.90 4.49 -5.38
N ARG A 83 -10.33 3.63 -4.52
CA ARG A 83 -9.86 4.01 -3.18
C ARG A 83 -8.55 4.79 -3.21
N MET A 84 -7.87 4.85 -4.35
CA MET A 84 -6.64 5.65 -4.51
C MET A 84 -6.89 7.14 -4.26
N LYS A 85 -8.13 7.62 -4.47
CA LYS A 85 -8.55 8.97 -4.10
C LYS A 85 -8.45 9.27 -2.59
N TYR A 86 -8.35 8.23 -1.75
CA TYR A 86 -8.14 8.32 -0.31
C TYR A 86 -6.74 7.89 0.12
N LEU A 87 -6.14 6.95 -0.62
CA LEU A 87 -4.83 6.39 -0.30
C LEU A 87 -3.67 7.20 -0.85
N TRP A 88 -3.91 8.20 -1.71
CA TRP A 88 -2.85 9.04 -2.27
C TRP A 88 -1.89 9.64 -1.22
N PRO A 89 -2.28 9.97 0.03
CA PRO A 89 -1.33 10.48 1.03
C PRO A 89 -0.30 9.43 1.45
N MET A 90 -0.50 8.14 1.14
CA MET A 90 0.52 7.11 1.31
C MET A 90 1.77 7.34 0.45
N PHE A 91 1.70 8.08 -0.67
CA PHE A 91 2.87 8.40 -1.49
C PHE A 91 3.86 9.35 -0.79
N PRO A 92 3.46 10.51 -0.24
CA PRO A 92 4.34 11.30 0.59
C PRO A 92 4.72 10.57 1.89
N LEU A 93 3.87 9.69 2.43
CA LEU A 93 4.24 8.83 3.55
C LEU A 93 5.39 7.89 3.20
N ALA A 94 5.39 7.33 1.99
CA ALA A 94 6.45 6.44 1.52
C ALA A 94 7.81 7.14 1.51
N ILE A 95 7.84 8.40 1.06
CA ILE A 95 9.04 9.24 1.10
C ILE A 95 9.45 9.51 2.56
N ALA A 96 8.49 9.86 3.42
CA ALA A 96 8.73 10.09 4.83
C ALA A 96 9.36 8.87 5.52
N VAL A 97 8.82 7.67 5.27
CA VAL A 97 9.30 6.40 5.82
C VAL A 97 10.71 6.10 5.31
N GLY A 98 10.97 6.20 4.01
CA GLY A 98 12.33 5.95 3.47
C GLY A 98 13.38 6.91 4.04
N LEU A 99 13.04 8.20 4.20
CA LEU A 99 13.92 9.17 4.84
C LEU A 99 14.10 8.89 6.34
N TYR A 100 13.05 8.45 7.03
CA TYR A 100 13.10 8.11 8.45
C TYR A 100 13.93 6.85 8.72
N GLU A 101 13.80 5.82 7.88
CA GLU A 101 14.62 4.61 7.92
C GLU A 101 16.09 4.94 7.68
N TYR A 102 16.38 5.79 6.69
CA TYR A 102 17.73 6.28 6.46
C TYR A 102 18.28 7.06 7.67
N TYR A 103 17.47 7.88 8.35
CA TYR A 103 17.89 8.59 9.56
C TYR A 103 18.20 7.66 10.75
N ILE A 104 17.38 6.62 10.97
CA ILE A 104 17.58 5.69 12.10
C ILE A 104 18.76 4.77 11.85
N PHE A 105 18.79 4.12 10.69
CA PHE A 105 19.74 3.04 10.43
C PHE A 105 20.98 3.54 9.68
N GLY A 106 20.89 4.66 8.98
CA GLY A 106 22.03 5.26 8.29
C GLY A 106 23.08 5.85 9.21
N TYR A 107 24.22 6.18 8.59
CA TYR A 107 25.34 6.83 9.27
C TYR A 107 25.11 8.32 9.49
N ASP A 108 24.28 8.96 8.64
CA ASP A 108 23.98 10.38 8.73
C ASP A 108 22.72 10.62 9.58
N ARG A 109 22.93 11.25 10.74
CA ARG A 109 21.89 11.58 11.72
C ARG A 109 21.59 13.08 11.74
N SER A 110 21.65 13.75 10.59
CA SER A 110 21.34 15.17 10.50
C SER A 110 19.93 15.50 11.03
N LYS A 111 19.85 16.58 11.83
CA LYS A 111 18.58 17.08 12.36
C LYS A 111 17.60 17.49 11.25
N GLN A 112 18.13 17.92 10.12
CA GLN A 112 17.36 18.33 8.93
C GLN A 112 16.60 17.15 8.32
N LEU A 113 17.26 15.99 8.18
CA LEU A 113 16.65 14.77 7.66
C LEU A 113 15.52 14.25 8.56
N TRP A 114 15.73 14.28 9.87
CA TRP A 114 14.70 13.95 10.85
C TRP A 114 13.50 14.89 10.77
N LEU A 115 13.74 16.20 10.68
CA LEU A 115 12.68 17.19 10.58
C LEU A 115 11.89 17.02 9.27
N ALA A 116 12.59 16.75 8.16
CA ALA A 116 11.99 16.53 6.85
C ALA A 116 11.12 15.26 6.85
N SER A 117 11.62 14.15 7.38
CA SER A 117 10.88 12.88 7.46
C SER A 117 9.62 13.01 8.34
N ILE A 118 9.74 13.56 9.55
CA ILE A 118 8.58 13.76 10.42
C ILE A 118 7.60 14.79 9.86
N GLY A 119 8.12 15.89 9.29
CA GLY A 119 7.29 16.91 8.65
C GLY A 119 6.46 16.33 7.50
N LEU A 120 7.08 15.53 6.63
CA LEU A 120 6.40 14.82 5.54
C LEU A 120 5.40 13.78 6.06
N ALA A 121 5.74 13.03 7.10
CA ALA A 121 4.83 12.05 7.71
C ALA A 121 3.60 12.75 8.32
N GLY A 122 3.81 13.86 9.04
CA GLY A 122 2.73 14.66 9.62
C GLY A 122 1.83 15.28 8.56
N LEU A 123 2.42 15.84 7.50
CA LEU A 123 1.66 16.41 6.38
C LEU A 123 0.86 15.34 5.62
N SER A 124 1.47 14.19 5.37
CA SER A 124 0.81 13.03 4.78
C SER A 124 -0.36 12.55 5.64
N LEU A 125 -0.15 12.42 6.95
CA LEU A 125 -1.20 12.01 7.88
C LEU A 125 -2.35 13.02 7.90
N LEU A 126 -2.04 14.33 7.91
CA LEU A 126 -3.03 15.39 7.82
C LEU A 126 -3.85 15.27 6.55
N PHE A 127 -3.22 15.07 5.39
CA PHE A 127 -3.93 14.88 4.12
C PHE A 127 -4.76 13.59 4.10
N PHE A 128 -4.29 12.51 4.74
CA PHE A 128 -5.04 11.28 4.89
C PHE A 128 -6.32 11.49 5.70
N VAL A 129 -6.19 12.14 6.86
CA VAL A 129 -7.33 12.48 7.72
C VAL A 129 -8.29 13.42 7.00
N MET A 130 -7.80 14.46 6.32
CA MET A 130 -8.65 15.37 5.55
C MET A 130 -9.40 14.65 4.42
N SER A 131 -8.75 13.71 3.72
CA SER A 131 -9.38 12.94 2.65
C SER A 131 -10.49 12.02 3.18
N LEU A 132 -10.28 11.40 4.34
CA LEU A 132 -11.34 10.66 5.04
C LEU A 132 -12.46 11.60 5.50
N LEU A 133 -12.12 12.70 6.17
CA LEU A 133 -13.09 13.66 6.67
C LEU A 133 -13.90 14.33 5.56
N TRP A 134 -13.36 14.55 4.37
CA TRP A 134 -14.15 15.09 3.25
C TRP A 134 -15.24 14.10 2.80
N THR A 135 -14.91 12.80 2.83
CA THR A 135 -15.83 11.72 2.44
C THR A 135 -16.87 11.45 3.51
N TRP A 136 -16.42 11.40 4.76
CA TRP A 136 -17.24 11.12 5.92
C TRP A 136 -17.91 12.38 6.47
N GLY A 137 -17.47 13.56 6.04
CA GLY A 137 -17.86 14.86 6.58
C GLY A 137 -19.34 15.12 6.39
N ILE A 138 -19.91 14.70 5.26
CA ILE A 138 -21.34 14.83 5.05
C ILE A 138 -22.14 13.93 6.00
N TYR A 139 -21.61 12.77 6.38
CA TYR A 139 -22.24 11.87 7.35
C TYR A 139 -22.08 12.40 8.79
N LEU A 140 -20.94 13.02 9.12
CA LEU A 140 -20.73 13.68 10.40
C LEU A 140 -21.62 14.91 10.56
N ILE A 141 -21.76 15.73 9.50
CA ILE A 141 -22.70 16.85 9.46
C ILE A 141 -24.14 16.35 9.55
N ALA A 142 -24.49 15.28 8.82
CA ALA A 142 -25.81 14.66 8.90
C ALA A 142 -26.12 14.11 10.29
N LEU A 143 -25.17 13.42 10.94
CA LEU A 143 -25.31 12.91 12.30
C LEU A 143 -25.47 14.06 13.30
N ALA A 144 -24.69 15.14 13.15
CA ALA A 144 -24.81 16.33 13.97
C ALA A 144 -26.18 17.01 13.80
N LEU A 145 -26.67 17.15 12.56
CA LEU A 145 -28.01 17.68 12.26
C LEU A 145 -29.12 16.80 12.83
N ILE A 146 -29.00 15.47 12.72
CA ILE A 146 -29.93 14.52 13.33
C ILE A 146 -29.92 14.66 14.86
N GLY A 147 -28.74 14.76 15.47
CA GLY A 147 -28.62 14.96 16.92
C GLY A 147 -29.24 16.27 17.39
N VAL A 148 -28.96 17.38 16.68
CA VAL A 148 -29.56 18.69 16.95
C VAL A 148 -31.08 18.67 16.73
N GLY A 149 -31.55 18.06 15.64
CA GLY A 149 -32.98 17.91 15.35
C GLY A 149 -33.71 17.08 16.42
N ALA A 150 -33.14 15.95 16.82
CA ALA A 150 -33.67 15.11 17.90
C ALA A 150 -33.72 15.88 19.23
N TRP A 151 -32.67 16.64 19.54
CA TRP A 151 -32.63 17.47 20.74
C TRP A 151 -33.68 18.58 20.73
N LEU A 152 -33.91 19.25 19.60
CA LEU A 152 -34.96 20.26 19.45
C LEU A 152 -36.37 19.65 19.62
N VAL A 153 -36.59 18.42 19.16
CA VAL A 153 -37.87 17.70 19.34
C VAL A 153 -38.09 17.32 20.80
N VAL A 154 -37.06 16.86 21.50
CA VAL A 154 -37.14 16.53 22.94
C VAL A 154 -37.33 17.79 23.79
N ARG A 155 -36.80 18.95 23.34
CA ARG A 155 -36.94 20.24 24.02
C ARG A 155 -38.23 20.98 23.75
N ARG A 156 -39.20 20.41 23.03
CA ARG A 156 -40.53 21.03 22.87
C ARG A 156 -41.08 21.39 24.26
N PRO A 157 -41.29 22.68 24.60
CA PRO A 157 -42.08 23.02 25.77
C PRO A 157 -43.49 22.48 25.53
N LYS A 158 -44.09 21.85 26.56
CA LYS A 158 -45.49 21.41 26.54
C LYS A 158 -46.36 22.62 26.16
N MET A 159 -46.78 22.69 24.91
CA MET A 159 -47.80 23.62 24.46
C MET A 159 -49.13 23.06 24.98
N TRP A 160 -49.69 23.76 25.97
CA TRP A 160 -51.07 23.62 26.40
C TRP A 160 -52.00 24.05 25.27
#